data_AF-A0A7J3DRZ4-F1
#
_entry.id   AF-A0A7J3DRZ4-F1
#
_cell.length_a   1.000
_cell.length_b   1.000
_cell.length_c   1.000
_cell.angle_alpha   90.00
_cell.angle_beta   90.00
_cell.angle_gamma   90.00
#
_symmetry.space_group_name_H-M   'P 1'
#
loop_
_entity.id
_entity.type
_entity.pdbx_description
1 polymer ?
#
loop_
_entity_poly.entity_id
_entity_poly.type
_entity_poly.pdbx_seq_one_letter_code
_entity_poly.pdbx_strand_id
1 'polypeptide(L)'
;MEEVLGYWIKLDDFFNFYRSLNLTVFPLAPRSKEPREGLRWKDLSKEELLTVFEKGDNLAVRIEKPFFVIDCDEKKLLRLFLDEVGQTLIVETRRGYHLYLKSKGNYYPKANLQSKCVQLLAATRYAVAPPSVVDGHQYRFISKGPIAELDESKVRLLETIIEFIAKHEKIILEFSRVWTEGHRHNLSLWLNGALRKTGIPKFEAGVIVKSICLLADDPEITDRLRALHDTFMKPLSEIAAWSKLKEELSSFLGPDEAEGLFKILPQKFNIEVRPLSEVVAEARPIDWIIEGLIPKYGFVILAGKAGVGKSFLSLHLAHCVASGGSFLGVLPVAVSGKVLLIDNENYPGIYKQRVEALKLNPLDDIDVVVMENFSLDHDRCLNWLEGVLGENRYRLIIFDAWTNLVSKTDENKATDVSRVLSRLRKISYDHECCFVLIHHLRKNLPFAVEAKDEIRGSSVLVNEADIVLLLQSFKDSKILKTIKQRYGEEQTFEIQFEKSDEKLLIKGKPVVFEDFQSEVVKALEAIAEYIEAKGNPATRRELIESLPFPEGTLKRALNLGVNLGRIVRTGRGIYALPAKLEQFV
;
A
#
# COMPACT_ATOMS: atom_id res chain seq x y z
N MET A 1 -44.47 -37.51 -28.93
CA MET A 1 -44.43 -38.05 -27.55
C MET A 1 -43.16 -38.86 -27.31
N GLU A 2 -42.79 -39.81 -28.19
CA GLU A 2 -41.59 -40.65 -28.04
C GLU A 2 -40.28 -39.86 -27.91
N GLU A 3 -40.07 -38.79 -28.68
CA GLU A 3 -38.88 -37.95 -28.57
C GLU A 3 -38.79 -37.19 -27.23
N VAL A 4 -39.94 -36.79 -26.68
CA VAL A 4 -40.01 -36.12 -25.37
C VAL A 4 -39.72 -37.14 -24.27
N LEU A 5 -40.34 -38.32 -24.34
CA LEU A 5 -40.09 -39.41 -23.40
C LEU A 5 -38.61 -39.83 -23.41
N GLY A 6 -38.01 -39.97 -24.59
CA GLY A 6 -36.60 -40.32 -24.76
C GLY A 6 -35.62 -39.25 -24.28
N TYR A 7 -36.00 -37.97 -24.31
CA TYR A 7 -35.23 -36.89 -23.69
C TYR A 7 -35.19 -37.02 -22.18
N TRP A 8 -36.34 -37.23 -21.54
CA TRP A 8 -36.44 -37.36 -20.09
C TRP A 8 -35.73 -38.61 -19.56
N ILE A 9 -35.89 -39.76 -20.24
CA ILE A 9 -35.15 -40.99 -19.90
C ILE A 9 -33.63 -40.76 -19.89
N LYS A 10 -33.10 -40.08 -20.91
CA LYS A 10 -31.66 -39.76 -20.97
C LYS A 10 -31.24 -38.80 -19.87
N LEU A 11 -32.08 -37.82 -19.52
CA LEU A 11 -31.77 -36.85 -18.48
C LEU A 11 -31.81 -37.49 -17.08
N ASP A 12 -32.73 -38.42 -16.85
CA ASP A 12 -32.84 -39.22 -15.63
C ASP A 12 -31.58 -40.06 -15.38
N ASP A 13 -30.95 -40.61 -16.42
CA ASP A 13 -29.66 -41.30 -16.29
C ASP A 13 -28.57 -40.38 -15.72
N PHE A 14 -28.52 -39.10 -16.15
CA PHE A 14 -27.58 -38.12 -15.59
C PHE A 14 -27.95 -37.75 -14.16
N PHE A 15 -29.23 -37.54 -13.85
CA PHE A 15 -29.68 -37.26 -12.48
C PHE A 15 -29.29 -38.39 -11.53
N ASN A 16 -29.53 -39.64 -11.92
CA ASN A 16 -29.14 -40.82 -11.15
C ASN A 16 -27.62 -40.89 -10.97
N PHE A 17 -26.84 -40.58 -12.00
CA PHE A 17 -25.38 -40.52 -11.91
C PHE A 17 -24.91 -39.47 -10.89
N TYR A 18 -25.33 -38.21 -10.99
CA TYR A 18 -24.89 -37.17 -10.04
C TYR A 18 -25.38 -37.46 -8.61
N ARG A 19 -26.60 -37.98 -8.47
CA ARG A 19 -27.14 -38.41 -7.17
C ARG A 19 -26.32 -39.53 -6.55
N SER A 20 -25.85 -40.50 -7.34
CA SER A 20 -24.97 -41.58 -6.85
C SER A 20 -23.64 -41.06 -6.26
N LEU A 21 -23.20 -39.87 -6.70
CA LEU A 21 -22.02 -39.17 -6.19
C LEU A 21 -22.34 -38.17 -5.08
N ASN A 22 -23.60 -38.09 -4.64
CA ASN A 22 -24.13 -37.09 -3.71
C ASN A 22 -23.95 -35.63 -4.17
N LEU A 23 -23.84 -35.41 -5.48
CA LEU A 23 -23.79 -34.08 -6.09
C LEU A 23 -25.21 -33.55 -6.31
N THR A 24 -25.39 -32.25 -6.09
CA THR A 24 -26.65 -31.55 -6.30
C THR A 24 -26.62 -30.87 -7.65
N VAL A 25 -27.66 -31.07 -8.47
CA VAL A 25 -27.77 -30.47 -9.81
C VAL A 25 -28.95 -29.52 -9.91
N PHE A 26 -28.86 -28.53 -10.79
CA PHE A 26 -29.93 -27.57 -11.07
C PHE A 26 -29.94 -27.11 -12.53
N PRO A 27 -31.05 -26.58 -13.04
CA PRO A 27 -31.15 -26.17 -14.44
C PRO A 27 -30.47 -24.83 -14.72
N LEU A 28 -29.76 -24.79 -15.84
CA LEU A 28 -29.25 -23.60 -16.51
C LEU A 28 -30.11 -23.30 -17.74
N ALA A 29 -30.12 -22.04 -18.16
CA ALA A 29 -30.85 -21.64 -19.36
C ALA A 29 -30.34 -22.41 -20.61
N PRO A 30 -31.24 -22.76 -21.55
CA PRO A 30 -30.87 -23.50 -22.75
C PRO A 30 -29.71 -22.84 -23.49
N ARG A 31 -28.71 -23.65 -23.88
CA ARG A 31 -27.49 -23.19 -24.58
C ARG A 31 -26.63 -22.17 -23.82
N SER A 32 -26.94 -21.90 -22.56
CA SER A 32 -26.24 -20.95 -21.71
C SER A 32 -25.54 -21.64 -20.55
N LYS A 33 -24.53 -20.96 -20.00
CA LYS A 33 -23.92 -21.31 -18.72
C LYS A 33 -24.61 -20.65 -17.52
N GLU A 34 -25.52 -19.71 -17.77
CA GLU A 34 -26.19 -18.94 -16.71
C GLU A 34 -27.41 -19.69 -16.18
N PRO A 35 -27.72 -19.58 -14.87
CA PRO A 35 -28.97 -20.07 -14.30
C PRO A 35 -30.16 -19.45 -15.03
N ARG A 36 -31.28 -20.15 -15.08
CA ARG A 36 -32.53 -19.58 -15.61
C ARG A 36 -32.90 -18.31 -14.84
N GLU A 37 -33.38 -17.30 -15.58
CA GLU A 37 -33.77 -16.03 -15.00
C GLU A 37 -34.85 -16.23 -13.92
N GLY A 38 -34.68 -15.58 -12.78
CA GLY A 38 -35.59 -15.71 -11.63
C GLY A 38 -35.45 -17.00 -10.80
N LEU A 39 -34.63 -17.98 -11.23
CA LEU A 39 -34.43 -19.21 -10.46
C LEU A 39 -33.54 -18.96 -9.24
N ARG A 40 -34.13 -19.08 -8.04
CA ARG A 40 -33.41 -19.01 -6.75
C ARG A 40 -32.74 -20.34 -6.38
N TRP A 41 -31.92 -20.87 -7.27
CA TRP A 41 -31.31 -22.21 -7.14
C TRP A 41 -30.44 -22.40 -5.88
N LYS A 42 -29.96 -21.31 -5.27
CA LYS A 42 -29.21 -21.33 -4.01
C LYS A 42 -30.08 -21.67 -2.81
N ASP A 43 -31.37 -21.32 -2.87
CA ASP A 43 -32.30 -21.41 -1.73
C ASP A 43 -33.13 -22.72 -1.77
N LEU A 44 -33.17 -23.39 -2.93
CA LEU A 44 -33.94 -24.61 -3.14
C LEU A 44 -33.22 -25.85 -2.60
N SER A 45 -33.97 -26.80 -2.04
CA SER A 45 -33.50 -28.12 -1.64
C SER A 45 -33.08 -28.99 -2.85
N LYS A 46 -32.40 -30.11 -2.60
CA LYS A 46 -31.98 -31.01 -3.69
C LYS A 46 -33.19 -31.56 -4.45
N GLU A 47 -34.25 -31.88 -3.74
CA GLU A 47 -35.49 -32.44 -4.26
C GLU A 47 -36.27 -31.39 -5.08
N GLU A 48 -36.37 -30.16 -4.58
CA GLU A 48 -37.02 -29.06 -5.32
C GLU A 48 -36.27 -28.70 -6.60
N LEU A 49 -34.94 -28.80 -6.61
CA LEU A 49 -34.14 -28.51 -7.80
C LEU A 49 -34.37 -29.50 -8.95
N LEU A 50 -34.75 -30.75 -8.64
CA LEU A 50 -35.03 -31.76 -9.66
C LEU A 50 -36.40 -31.57 -10.32
N THR A 51 -37.36 -30.96 -9.61
CA THR A 51 -38.73 -30.76 -10.14
C THR A 51 -38.87 -29.55 -11.05
N VAL A 52 -37.88 -28.65 -11.05
CA VAL A 52 -37.94 -27.40 -11.82
C VAL A 52 -37.33 -27.50 -13.22
N PHE A 53 -36.73 -28.63 -13.62
CA PHE A 53 -36.13 -28.77 -14.95
C PHE A 53 -37.18 -28.67 -16.07
N GLU A 54 -36.83 -27.96 -17.14
CA GLU A 54 -37.63 -27.87 -18.37
C GLU A 54 -36.91 -28.53 -19.55
N LYS A 55 -37.66 -28.85 -20.61
CA LYS A 55 -37.10 -29.44 -21.82
C LYS A 55 -36.13 -28.45 -22.48
N GLY A 56 -34.88 -28.87 -22.65
CA GLY A 56 -33.82 -28.07 -23.28
C GLY A 56 -32.89 -27.37 -22.29
N ASP A 57 -33.16 -27.45 -20.99
CA ASP A 57 -32.27 -26.91 -19.96
C ASP A 57 -30.89 -27.56 -20.00
N ASN A 58 -29.89 -26.73 -19.75
CA ASN A 58 -28.55 -27.21 -19.41
C ASN A 58 -28.52 -27.59 -17.93
N LEU A 59 -27.47 -28.31 -17.52
CA LEU A 59 -27.28 -28.84 -16.18
C LEU A 59 -26.02 -28.24 -15.54
N ALA A 60 -26.17 -27.73 -14.32
CA ALA A 60 -25.04 -27.36 -13.46
C ALA A 60 -25.03 -28.20 -12.20
N VAL A 61 -23.83 -28.46 -11.69
CA VAL A 61 -23.61 -28.98 -10.33
C VAL A 61 -23.46 -27.79 -9.39
N ARG A 62 -24.32 -27.73 -8.36
CA ARG A 62 -24.18 -26.79 -7.24
C ARG A 62 -23.01 -27.24 -6.35
N ILE A 63 -22.06 -26.35 -6.13
CA ILE A 63 -20.87 -26.64 -5.32
C ILE A 63 -21.16 -26.29 -3.85
N GLU A 64 -21.17 -27.32 -3.02
CA GLU A 64 -21.47 -27.24 -1.59
C GLU A 64 -20.59 -28.23 -0.80
N LYS A 65 -20.36 -27.97 0.49
CA LYS A 65 -19.56 -28.86 1.35
C LYS A 65 -20.12 -30.29 1.31
N PRO A 66 -19.27 -31.33 1.22
CA PRO A 66 -17.80 -31.29 1.26
C PRO A 66 -17.11 -31.09 -0.11
N PHE A 67 -17.85 -30.84 -1.19
CA PHE A 67 -17.34 -30.81 -2.56
C PHE A 67 -16.80 -29.45 -2.98
N PHE A 68 -15.78 -29.48 -3.83
CA PHE A 68 -15.23 -28.31 -4.51
C PHE A 68 -14.72 -28.74 -5.90
N VAL A 69 -14.48 -27.77 -6.78
CA VAL A 69 -14.06 -28.01 -8.16
C VAL A 69 -12.82 -27.19 -8.47
N ILE A 70 -11.83 -27.78 -9.12
CA ILE A 70 -10.78 -27.04 -9.81
C ILE A 70 -11.24 -26.88 -11.26
N ASP A 71 -11.48 -25.65 -11.67
CA ASP A 71 -11.80 -25.29 -13.05
C ASP A 71 -10.51 -24.88 -13.75
N CYS A 72 -9.95 -25.80 -14.52
CA CYS A 72 -8.67 -25.66 -15.22
C CYS A 72 -8.95 -25.27 -16.66
N ASP A 73 -9.05 -23.97 -16.94
CA ASP A 73 -9.27 -23.41 -18.29
C ASP A 73 -8.08 -23.71 -19.23
N GLU A 74 -6.86 -23.77 -18.69
CA GLU A 74 -5.66 -24.13 -19.45
C GLU A 74 -5.35 -25.63 -19.36
N LYS A 75 -5.65 -26.36 -20.43
CA LYS A 75 -5.64 -27.84 -20.48
C LYS A 75 -4.33 -28.45 -20.01
N LYS A 76 -3.20 -27.84 -20.37
CA LYS A 76 -1.87 -28.39 -20.07
C LYS A 76 -1.52 -28.33 -18.58
N LEU A 77 -2.12 -27.40 -17.83
CA LEU A 77 -1.89 -27.28 -16.38
C LEU A 77 -2.66 -28.33 -15.56
N LEU A 78 -3.61 -29.06 -16.17
CA LEU A 78 -4.38 -30.13 -15.52
C LEU A 78 -3.47 -31.12 -14.77
N ARG A 79 -2.29 -31.41 -15.35
CA ARG A 79 -1.32 -32.34 -14.80
C ARG A 79 -0.80 -31.92 -13.42
N LEU A 80 -0.70 -30.62 -13.14
CA LEU A 80 -0.29 -30.12 -11.81
C LEU A 80 -1.18 -30.64 -10.70
N PHE A 81 -2.47 -30.77 -10.95
CA PHE A 81 -3.44 -31.19 -9.95
C PHE A 81 -3.57 -32.71 -9.92
N LEU A 82 -3.57 -33.36 -11.08
CA LEU A 82 -3.67 -34.83 -11.17
C LEU A 82 -2.51 -35.54 -10.48
N ASP A 83 -1.30 -34.98 -10.52
CA ASP A 83 -0.16 -35.53 -9.80
C ASP A 83 -0.38 -35.55 -8.26
N GLU A 84 -1.22 -34.66 -7.73
CA GLU A 84 -1.51 -34.54 -6.30
C GLU A 84 -2.75 -35.32 -5.86
N VAL A 85 -3.79 -35.38 -6.71
CA VAL A 85 -5.11 -35.94 -6.35
C VAL A 85 -5.36 -37.34 -6.91
N GLY A 86 -4.63 -37.76 -7.94
CA GLY A 86 -4.86 -39.03 -8.64
C GLY A 86 -6.13 -39.01 -9.50
N GLN A 87 -6.79 -40.18 -9.61
CA GLN A 87 -8.01 -40.31 -10.43
C GLN A 87 -9.22 -39.69 -9.71
N THR A 88 -9.99 -38.88 -10.43
CA THR A 88 -11.25 -38.30 -9.94
C THR A 88 -12.27 -38.17 -11.08
N LEU A 89 -13.46 -37.64 -10.79
CA LEU A 89 -14.44 -37.22 -11.78
C LEU A 89 -13.92 -35.99 -12.54
N ILE A 90 -13.75 -36.14 -13.86
CA ILE A 90 -13.24 -35.09 -14.75
C ILE A 90 -14.25 -34.85 -15.86
N VAL A 91 -14.62 -33.59 -16.03
CA VAL A 91 -15.51 -33.10 -17.09
C VAL A 91 -14.72 -32.19 -18.02
N GLU A 92 -14.78 -32.45 -19.33
CA GLU A 92 -14.31 -31.53 -20.34
C GLU A 92 -15.26 -30.34 -20.46
N THR A 93 -14.67 -29.14 -20.47
CA THR A 93 -15.34 -27.85 -20.65
C THR A 93 -14.96 -27.26 -22.00
N ARG A 94 -15.58 -26.13 -22.36
CA ARG A 94 -15.28 -25.43 -23.62
C ARG A 94 -13.80 -25.07 -23.77
N ARG A 95 -13.11 -24.77 -22.66
CA ARG A 95 -11.70 -24.34 -22.66
C ARG A 95 -10.77 -25.38 -22.09
N GLY A 96 -11.18 -26.06 -21.02
CA GLY A 96 -10.36 -27.05 -20.35
C GLY A 96 -11.14 -28.10 -19.60
N TYR A 97 -10.97 -28.20 -18.28
CA TYR A 97 -11.50 -29.29 -17.49
C TYR A 97 -12.00 -28.85 -16.11
N HIS A 98 -13.13 -29.40 -15.67
CA HIS A 98 -13.53 -29.40 -14.26
C HIS A 98 -13.02 -30.69 -13.59
N LEU A 99 -12.26 -30.55 -12.51
CA LEU A 99 -11.89 -31.65 -11.61
C LEU A 99 -12.74 -31.54 -10.35
N TYR A 100 -13.63 -32.51 -10.12
CA TYR A 100 -14.43 -32.55 -8.91
C TYR A 100 -13.63 -33.21 -7.79
N LEU A 101 -13.67 -32.62 -6.60
CA LEU A 101 -12.92 -33.07 -5.43
C LEU A 101 -13.79 -32.98 -4.17
N LYS A 102 -13.44 -33.76 -3.15
CA LYS A 102 -14.14 -33.83 -1.87
C LYS A 102 -13.17 -33.59 -0.73
N SER A 103 -13.47 -32.65 0.17
CA SER A 103 -12.67 -32.43 1.38
C SER A 103 -13.08 -33.39 2.49
N LYS A 104 -12.08 -33.98 3.17
CA LYS A 104 -12.25 -34.83 4.34
C LYS A 104 -12.10 -34.02 5.62
N GLY A 105 -13.06 -34.16 6.53
CA GLY A 105 -13.05 -33.47 7.82
C GLY A 105 -13.60 -32.05 7.75
N ASN A 106 -13.13 -31.19 8.67
CA ASN A 106 -13.73 -29.86 8.88
C ASN A 106 -13.14 -28.76 7.99
N TYR A 107 -11.96 -28.99 7.41
CA TYR A 107 -11.34 -28.03 6.51
C TYR A 107 -12.07 -27.98 5.17
N TYR A 108 -12.27 -26.78 4.64
CA TYR A 108 -12.89 -26.56 3.34
C TYR A 108 -12.22 -25.32 2.72
N PRO A 109 -11.99 -25.28 1.39
CA PRO A 109 -11.32 -24.16 0.75
C PRO A 109 -11.96 -22.82 1.12
N LYS A 110 -11.14 -21.85 1.50
CA LYS A 110 -11.60 -20.61 2.15
C LYS A 110 -12.00 -19.52 1.16
N ALA A 111 -11.44 -19.55 -0.05
CA ALA A 111 -11.65 -18.52 -1.06
C ALA A 111 -11.79 -19.13 -2.45
N ASN A 112 -12.61 -18.49 -3.29
CA ASN A 112 -12.55 -18.72 -4.73
C ASN A 112 -11.30 -18.02 -5.25
N LEU A 113 -10.22 -18.76 -5.48
CA LEU A 113 -9.00 -18.24 -6.09
C LEU A 113 -9.17 -18.26 -7.61
N GLN A 114 -8.83 -17.16 -8.27
CA GLN A 114 -9.05 -16.99 -9.70
C GLN A 114 -7.80 -16.50 -10.41
N SER A 115 -7.40 -17.24 -11.45
CA SER A 115 -6.49 -16.80 -12.51
C SER A 115 -7.20 -16.97 -13.87
N LYS A 116 -6.58 -16.56 -14.97
CA LYS A 116 -7.08 -16.87 -16.32
C LYS A 116 -6.88 -18.34 -16.67
N CYS A 117 -5.95 -19.02 -16.00
CA CYS A 117 -5.57 -20.39 -16.33
C CYS A 117 -6.33 -21.44 -15.50
N VAL A 118 -6.53 -21.16 -14.21
CA VAL A 118 -7.14 -22.06 -13.22
C VAL A 118 -7.94 -21.29 -12.18
N GLN A 119 -9.07 -21.85 -11.76
CA GLN A 119 -9.90 -21.34 -10.69
C GLN A 119 -10.23 -22.44 -9.67
N LEU A 120 -10.29 -22.07 -8.39
CA LEU A 120 -10.88 -22.92 -7.37
C LEU A 120 -12.33 -22.48 -7.14
N LEU A 121 -13.27 -23.37 -7.41
CA LEU A 121 -14.68 -23.16 -7.18
C LEU A 121 -15.10 -23.90 -5.92
N ALA A 122 -15.47 -23.12 -4.91
CA ALA A 122 -16.02 -23.58 -3.64
C ALA A 122 -17.35 -22.87 -3.37
N ALA A 123 -18.07 -23.30 -2.32
CA ALA A 123 -19.31 -22.73 -1.77
C ALA A 123 -19.95 -21.54 -2.51
N THR A 124 -21.23 -21.67 -2.87
CA THR A 124 -22.06 -20.66 -3.59
C THR A 124 -21.71 -20.47 -5.07
N ARG A 125 -20.75 -21.25 -5.60
CA ARG A 125 -20.47 -21.41 -7.02
C ARG A 125 -21.18 -22.64 -7.59
N TYR A 126 -21.11 -22.77 -8.91
CA TYR A 126 -21.58 -23.93 -9.64
C TYR A 126 -20.62 -24.24 -10.78
N ALA A 127 -20.67 -25.47 -11.27
CA ALA A 127 -19.91 -25.91 -12.44
C ALA A 127 -20.88 -26.49 -13.48
N VAL A 128 -20.82 -26.01 -14.72
CA VAL A 128 -21.58 -26.59 -15.83
C VAL A 128 -21.15 -28.04 -16.02
N ALA A 129 -22.10 -28.95 -16.23
CA ALA A 129 -21.83 -30.38 -16.25
C ALA A 129 -22.58 -31.11 -17.38
N PRO A 130 -22.14 -32.30 -17.82
CA PRO A 130 -22.84 -33.11 -18.80
C PRO A 130 -24.31 -33.36 -18.40
N PRO A 131 -25.26 -33.37 -19.34
CA PRO A 131 -25.07 -33.36 -20.80
C PRO A 131 -25.07 -31.98 -21.45
N SER A 132 -24.84 -30.89 -20.69
CA SER A 132 -24.98 -29.51 -21.17
C SER A 132 -24.27 -29.21 -22.48
N VAL A 133 -24.89 -28.34 -23.28
CA VAL A 133 -24.28 -27.75 -24.49
C VAL A 133 -24.26 -26.25 -24.33
N VAL A 134 -23.09 -25.62 -24.35
CA VAL A 134 -22.93 -24.16 -24.26
C VAL A 134 -22.13 -23.67 -25.45
N ASP A 135 -22.62 -22.67 -26.16
CA ASP A 135 -21.98 -22.13 -27.38
C ASP A 135 -21.60 -23.23 -28.41
N GLY A 136 -22.44 -24.26 -28.55
CA GLY A 136 -22.18 -25.39 -29.44
C GLY A 136 -21.18 -26.43 -28.93
N HIS A 137 -20.54 -26.19 -27.78
CA HIS A 137 -19.66 -27.17 -27.13
C HIS A 137 -20.44 -28.04 -26.15
N GLN A 138 -20.35 -29.36 -26.31
CA GLN A 138 -20.95 -30.33 -25.41
C GLN A 138 -20.00 -30.69 -24.28
N TYR A 139 -20.43 -30.51 -23.03
CA TYR A 139 -19.69 -30.95 -21.85
C TYR A 139 -19.71 -32.48 -21.77
N ARG A 140 -18.54 -33.10 -21.60
CA ARG A 140 -18.37 -34.56 -21.65
C ARG A 140 -17.58 -35.06 -20.46
N PHE A 141 -17.91 -36.26 -19.99
CA PHE A 141 -17.09 -36.93 -18.99
C PHE A 141 -15.82 -37.48 -19.65
N ILE A 142 -14.66 -37.07 -19.14
CA ILE A 142 -13.37 -37.66 -19.50
C ILE A 142 -13.07 -38.87 -18.60
N SER A 143 -13.43 -38.76 -17.32
CA SER A 143 -13.31 -39.84 -16.34
C SER A 143 -14.61 -39.93 -15.55
N LYS A 144 -15.25 -41.10 -15.59
CA LYS A 144 -16.40 -41.45 -14.75
C LYS A 144 -15.89 -42.35 -13.63
N GLY A 145 -15.67 -41.78 -12.45
CA GLY A 145 -15.15 -42.49 -11.29
C GLY A 145 -15.58 -41.81 -9.99
N PRO A 146 -15.22 -42.39 -8.82
CA PRO A 146 -15.47 -41.74 -7.54
C PRO A 146 -14.77 -40.37 -7.50
N ILE A 147 -15.36 -39.44 -6.76
CA ILE A 147 -14.75 -38.14 -6.50
C ILE A 147 -13.62 -38.35 -5.49
N ALA A 148 -12.40 -37.93 -5.83
CA ALA A 148 -11.24 -38.07 -4.95
C ALA A 148 -11.47 -37.32 -3.63
N GLU A 149 -11.28 -38.02 -2.52
CA GLU A 149 -11.40 -37.49 -1.17
C GLU A 149 -10.01 -37.11 -0.62
N LEU A 150 -9.86 -35.86 -0.20
CA LEU A 150 -8.58 -35.25 0.16
C LEU A 150 -8.59 -34.80 1.63
N ASP A 151 -7.49 -35.05 2.34
CA ASP A 151 -7.28 -34.48 3.68
C ASP A 151 -6.97 -32.97 3.63
N GLU A 152 -6.96 -32.34 4.81
CA GLU A 152 -6.67 -30.90 4.94
C GLU A 152 -5.33 -30.51 4.31
N SER A 153 -4.30 -31.36 4.42
CA SER A 153 -2.97 -31.04 3.88
C SER A 153 -3.01 -30.95 2.35
N LYS A 154 -3.68 -31.91 1.69
CA LYS A 154 -3.82 -31.89 0.23
C LYS A 154 -4.71 -30.75 -0.26
N VAL A 155 -5.81 -30.44 0.46
CA VAL A 155 -6.66 -29.31 0.07
C VAL A 155 -5.89 -27.99 0.13
N ARG A 156 -5.11 -27.77 1.20
CA ARG A 156 -4.24 -26.59 1.33
C ARG A 156 -3.15 -26.53 0.27
N LEU A 157 -2.56 -27.67 -0.06
CA LEU A 157 -1.56 -27.77 -1.14
C LEU A 157 -2.14 -27.27 -2.47
N LEU A 158 -3.37 -27.68 -2.81
CA LEU A 158 -4.04 -27.24 -4.04
C LEU A 158 -4.37 -25.74 -4.01
N GLU A 159 -4.84 -25.21 -2.88
CA GLU A 159 -5.04 -23.76 -2.70
C GLU A 159 -3.73 -23.00 -2.95
N THR A 160 -2.62 -23.46 -2.37
CA THR A 160 -1.29 -22.85 -2.53
C THR A 160 -0.80 -22.93 -3.98
N ILE A 161 -0.97 -24.06 -4.68
CA ILE A 161 -0.58 -24.17 -6.09
C ILE A 161 -1.36 -23.16 -6.94
N ILE A 162 -2.67 -23.04 -6.74
CA ILE A 162 -3.53 -22.10 -7.49
C ILE A 162 -3.16 -20.65 -7.16
N GLU A 163 -2.88 -20.34 -5.90
CA GLU A 163 -2.40 -19.01 -5.48
C GLU A 163 -1.09 -18.64 -6.18
N PHE A 164 -0.12 -19.56 -6.27
CA PHE A 164 1.15 -19.31 -6.95
C PHE A 164 1.00 -19.16 -8.47
N ILE A 165 0.11 -19.95 -9.10
CA ILE A 165 -0.22 -19.76 -10.52
C ILE A 165 -0.83 -18.37 -10.73
N ALA A 166 -1.79 -17.95 -9.89
CA ALA A 166 -2.41 -16.64 -10.00
C ALA A 166 -1.41 -15.49 -9.80
N LYS A 167 -0.52 -15.62 -8.81
CA LYS A 167 0.52 -14.64 -8.49
C LYS A 167 1.55 -14.47 -9.63
N HIS A 168 1.93 -15.57 -10.29
CA HIS A 168 2.98 -15.59 -11.31
C HIS A 168 2.48 -15.83 -12.73
N GLU A 169 1.18 -15.67 -12.97
CA GLU A 169 0.53 -15.98 -14.25
C GLU A 169 1.25 -15.34 -15.43
N LYS A 170 1.62 -14.06 -15.30
CA LYS A 170 2.33 -13.33 -16.37
C LYS A 170 3.69 -13.96 -16.68
N ILE A 171 4.46 -14.34 -15.67
CA ILE A 171 5.76 -15.01 -15.86
C ILE A 171 5.55 -16.36 -16.53
N ILE A 172 4.62 -17.17 -16.02
CA ILE A 172 4.32 -18.51 -16.54
C ILE A 172 3.91 -18.47 -18.02
N LEU A 173 3.02 -17.54 -18.38
CA LEU A 173 2.51 -17.42 -19.74
C LEU A 173 3.55 -16.85 -20.72
N GLU A 174 4.30 -15.80 -20.33
CA GLU A 174 5.27 -15.20 -21.24
C GLU A 174 6.52 -16.09 -21.40
N PHE A 175 7.00 -16.74 -20.34
CA PHE A 175 8.13 -17.66 -20.44
C PHE A 175 7.78 -18.93 -21.22
N SER A 176 6.55 -19.45 -21.12
CA SER A 176 6.17 -20.65 -21.89
C SER A 176 6.17 -20.41 -23.41
N ARG A 177 5.95 -19.18 -23.88
CA ARG A 177 6.02 -18.81 -25.30
C ARG A 177 7.44 -18.86 -25.88
N VAL A 178 8.44 -18.56 -25.06
CA VAL A 178 9.85 -18.49 -25.46
C VAL A 178 10.64 -19.74 -25.06
N TRP A 179 9.96 -20.75 -24.51
CA TRP A 179 10.55 -21.98 -24.00
C TRP A 179 10.81 -23.01 -25.11
N THR A 180 11.64 -22.62 -26.08
CA THR A 180 11.86 -23.40 -27.31
C THR A 180 13.07 -24.33 -27.21
N GLU A 181 13.08 -25.37 -28.04
CA GLU A 181 14.26 -26.23 -28.21
C GLU A 181 15.47 -25.42 -28.67
N GLY A 182 16.65 -25.71 -28.11
CA GLY A 182 17.87 -24.90 -28.26
C GLY A 182 18.12 -23.92 -27.12
N HIS A 183 17.07 -23.29 -26.58
CA HIS A 183 17.20 -22.27 -25.51
C HIS A 183 16.62 -22.71 -24.15
N ARG A 184 15.63 -23.61 -24.14
CA ARG A 184 14.91 -24.04 -22.92
C ARG A 184 15.79 -24.50 -21.75
N HIS A 185 16.92 -25.15 -22.05
CA HIS A 185 17.87 -25.59 -21.03
C HIS A 185 18.48 -24.40 -20.27
N ASN A 186 19.06 -23.46 -21.02
CA ASN A 186 19.68 -22.27 -20.47
C ASN A 186 18.64 -21.35 -19.82
N LEU A 187 17.50 -21.14 -20.47
CA LEU A 187 16.38 -20.39 -19.90
C LEU A 187 15.95 -20.95 -18.55
N SER A 188 15.84 -22.27 -18.42
CA SER A 188 15.55 -22.92 -17.14
C SER A 188 16.62 -22.65 -16.09
N LEU A 189 17.90 -22.85 -16.42
CA LEU A 189 18.99 -22.59 -15.48
C LEU A 189 19.00 -21.14 -14.97
N TRP A 190 18.88 -20.18 -15.88
CA TRP A 190 18.96 -18.76 -15.53
C TRP A 190 17.70 -18.26 -14.81
N LEU A 191 16.52 -18.77 -15.19
CA LEU A 191 15.27 -18.49 -14.48
C LEU A 191 15.31 -19.06 -13.06
N ASN A 192 15.79 -20.30 -12.87
CA ASN A 192 15.97 -20.90 -11.54
C ASN A 192 16.86 -20.03 -10.65
N GLY A 193 17.96 -19.51 -11.22
CA GLY A 193 18.86 -18.61 -10.52
C GLY A 193 18.21 -17.27 -10.14
N ALA A 194 17.42 -16.69 -11.05
CA ALA A 194 16.67 -15.47 -10.79
C ALA A 194 15.64 -15.69 -9.66
N LEU A 195 14.83 -16.75 -9.73
CA LEU A 195 13.85 -17.10 -8.69
C LEU A 195 14.52 -17.35 -7.33
N ARG A 196 15.68 -18.00 -7.30
CA ARG A 196 16.42 -18.23 -6.04
C ARG A 196 16.92 -16.93 -5.42
N LYS A 197 17.51 -16.05 -6.23
CA LYS A 197 18.12 -14.79 -5.74
C LYS A 197 17.10 -13.72 -5.36
N THR A 198 15.82 -13.89 -5.70
CA THR A 198 14.74 -12.99 -5.26
C THR A 198 14.12 -13.41 -3.92
N GLY A 199 14.53 -14.57 -3.40
CA GLY A 199 14.02 -15.10 -2.14
C GLY A 199 12.71 -15.90 -2.29
N ILE A 200 12.29 -16.24 -3.51
CA ILE A 200 11.12 -17.09 -3.72
C ILE A 200 11.38 -18.49 -3.12
N PRO A 201 10.48 -19.04 -2.30
CA PRO A 201 10.59 -20.40 -1.77
C PRO A 201 10.69 -21.45 -2.88
N LYS A 202 11.47 -22.52 -2.63
CA LYS A 202 11.70 -23.61 -3.60
C LYS A 202 10.40 -24.22 -4.15
N PHE A 203 9.41 -24.41 -3.29
CA PHE A 203 8.12 -24.97 -3.69
C PHE A 203 7.37 -24.04 -4.67
N GLU A 204 7.33 -22.74 -4.37
CA GLU A 204 6.75 -21.72 -5.26
C GLU A 204 7.49 -21.66 -6.60
N ALA A 205 8.83 -21.65 -6.58
CA ALA A 205 9.64 -21.72 -7.80
C ALA A 205 9.38 -23.01 -8.61
N GLY A 206 9.16 -24.13 -7.92
CA GLY A 206 8.80 -25.42 -8.53
C GLY A 206 7.47 -25.37 -9.28
N VAL A 207 6.46 -24.72 -8.69
CA VAL A 207 5.16 -24.50 -9.35
C VAL A 207 5.34 -23.65 -10.61
N ILE A 208 6.12 -22.57 -10.56
CA ILE A 208 6.39 -21.70 -11.72
C ILE A 208 7.05 -22.50 -12.85
N VAL A 209 8.17 -23.17 -12.56
CA VAL A 209 8.95 -23.90 -13.58
C VAL A 209 8.15 -25.07 -14.15
N LYS A 210 7.46 -25.85 -13.30
CA LYS A 210 6.61 -26.96 -13.75
C LYS A 210 5.48 -26.46 -14.63
N SER A 211 4.85 -25.33 -14.29
CA SER A 211 3.80 -24.73 -15.11
C SER A 211 4.31 -24.31 -16.48
N ILE A 212 5.46 -23.62 -16.55
CA ILE A 212 6.09 -23.23 -17.82
C ILE A 212 6.38 -24.46 -18.68
N CYS A 213 6.99 -25.50 -18.10
CA CYS A 213 7.33 -26.72 -18.81
C CYS A 213 6.08 -27.45 -19.35
N LEU A 214 5.02 -27.52 -18.55
CA LEU A 214 3.74 -28.12 -18.98
C LEU A 214 3.11 -27.34 -20.13
N LEU A 215 3.09 -26.00 -20.06
CA LEU A 215 2.55 -25.16 -21.13
C LEU A 215 3.37 -25.28 -22.44
N ALA A 216 4.68 -25.39 -22.31
CA ALA A 216 5.62 -25.50 -23.43
C ALA A 216 5.76 -26.92 -24.00
N ASP A 217 5.07 -27.92 -23.44
CA ASP A 217 5.26 -29.34 -23.75
C ASP A 217 6.73 -29.79 -23.64
N ASP A 218 7.48 -29.29 -22.65
CA ASP A 218 8.89 -29.65 -22.45
C ASP A 218 8.98 -31.14 -22.02
N PRO A 219 9.61 -32.03 -22.80
CA PRO A 219 9.69 -33.45 -22.45
C PRO A 219 10.62 -33.73 -21.26
N GLU A 220 11.47 -32.76 -20.87
CA GLU A 220 12.50 -32.92 -19.84
C GLU A 220 12.11 -32.29 -18.49
N ILE A 221 10.80 -32.20 -18.17
CA ILE A 221 10.29 -31.55 -16.95
C ILE A 221 11.04 -32.03 -15.69
N THR A 222 11.26 -33.34 -15.56
CA THR A 222 11.95 -33.94 -14.41
C THR A 222 13.38 -33.41 -14.26
N ASP A 223 14.10 -33.23 -15.37
CA ASP A 223 15.45 -32.68 -15.35
C ASP A 223 15.45 -31.19 -15.04
N ARG A 224 14.46 -30.42 -15.52
CA ARG A 224 14.28 -28.99 -15.15
C ARG A 224 14.05 -28.83 -13.65
N LEU A 225 13.20 -29.68 -13.07
CA LEU A 225 12.91 -29.66 -11.63
C LEU A 225 14.12 -30.14 -10.79
N ARG A 226 14.93 -31.07 -11.31
CA ARG A 226 16.21 -31.44 -10.68
C ARG A 226 17.21 -30.28 -10.73
N ALA A 227 17.35 -29.60 -11.86
CA ALA A 227 18.21 -28.42 -11.97
C ALA A 227 17.76 -27.29 -11.04
N LEU A 228 16.44 -27.09 -10.86
CA LEU A 228 15.89 -26.16 -9.87
C LEU A 228 16.30 -26.58 -8.45
N HIS A 229 16.13 -27.86 -8.12
CA HIS A 229 16.54 -28.42 -6.83
C HIS A 229 18.02 -28.10 -6.53
N ASP A 230 18.91 -28.42 -7.48
CA ASP A 230 20.36 -28.23 -7.33
C ASP A 230 20.72 -26.75 -7.20
N THR A 231 20.04 -25.88 -7.95
CA THR A 231 20.22 -24.42 -7.85
C THR A 231 19.87 -23.91 -6.45
N PHE A 232 18.82 -24.43 -5.82
CA PHE A 232 18.41 -24.02 -4.47
C PHE A 232 19.35 -24.51 -3.35
N MET A 233 20.17 -25.53 -3.62
CA MET A 233 21.17 -26.05 -2.69
C MET A 233 22.51 -25.32 -2.75
N LYS A 234 22.77 -24.54 -3.81
CA LYS A 234 24.01 -23.78 -3.99
C LYS A 234 24.05 -22.48 -3.16
N PRO A 235 25.24 -22.01 -2.75
CA PRO A 235 25.42 -20.65 -2.26
C PRO A 235 24.97 -19.60 -3.28
N LEU A 236 24.36 -18.49 -2.83
CA LEU A 236 23.86 -17.44 -3.73
C LEU A 236 24.96 -16.81 -4.61
N SER A 237 26.21 -16.81 -4.13
CA SER A 237 27.39 -16.31 -4.85
C SER A 237 27.73 -17.14 -6.10
N GLU A 238 27.40 -18.43 -6.12
CA GLU A 238 27.75 -19.37 -7.20
C GLU A 238 26.67 -19.47 -8.30
N ILE A 239 25.55 -18.79 -8.13
CA ILE A 239 24.39 -18.90 -9.02
C ILE A 239 24.45 -17.78 -10.07
N ALA A 240 24.48 -18.12 -11.35
CA ALA A 240 24.19 -17.16 -12.42
C ALA A 240 22.66 -16.95 -12.53
N ALA A 241 22.24 -15.74 -12.87
CA ALA A 241 20.82 -15.36 -12.89
C ALA A 241 20.58 -14.32 -13.99
N TRP A 242 20.24 -13.08 -13.60
CA TRP A 242 19.80 -12.01 -14.50
C TRP A 242 20.70 -11.72 -15.70
N SER A 243 22.03 -11.61 -15.54
CA SER A 243 22.92 -11.26 -16.67
C SER A 243 22.87 -12.33 -17.76
N LYS A 244 22.97 -13.60 -17.37
CA LYS A 244 22.88 -14.74 -18.28
C LYS A 244 21.48 -14.94 -18.85
N LEU A 245 20.44 -14.69 -18.05
CA LEU A 245 19.07 -14.73 -18.54
C LEU A 245 18.82 -13.67 -19.61
N LYS A 246 19.30 -12.44 -19.38
CA LYS A 246 19.17 -11.35 -20.34
C LYS A 246 19.98 -11.61 -21.61
N GLU A 247 21.21 -12.12 -21.48
CA GLU A 247 22.05 -12.54 -22.62
C GLU A 247 21.33 -13.62 -23.46
N GLU A 248 20.80 -14.66 -22.81
CA GLU A 248 20.07 -15.74 -23.48
C GLU A 248 18.82 -15.21 -24.20
N LEU A 249 17.95 -14.46 -23.52
CA LEU A 249 16.75 -13.89 -24.13
C LEU A 249 17.08 -12.94 -25.30
N SER A 250 18.09 -12.08 -25.13
CA SER A 250 18.49 -11.13 -26.17
C SER A 250 19.04 -11.83 -27.41
N SER A 251 19.63 -13.03 -27.25
CA SER A 251 20.22 -13.77 -28.38
C SER A 251 19.20 -14.21 -29.43
N PHE A 252 17.94 -14.39 -29.06
CA PHE A 252 16.89 -14.88 -29.98
C PHE A 252 15.64 -14.00 -30.07
N LEU A 253 15.38 -13.10 -29.11
CA LEU A 253 14.27 -12.12 -29.16
C LEU A 253 14.70 -10.72 -29.57
N GLY A 254 16.00 -10.42 -29.51
CA GLY A 254 16.50 -9.05 -29.57
C GLY A 254 16.33 -8.29 -28.24
N PRO A 255 16.98 -7.12 -28.12
CA PRO A 255 17.15 -6.43 -26.84
C PRO A 255 15.85 -5.87 -26.25
N ASP A 256 14.95 -5.34 -27.08
CA ASP A 256 13.72 -4.67 -26.62
C ASP A 256 12.69 -5.67 -26.07
N GLU A 257 12.47 -6.78 -26.77
CA GLU A 257 11.58 -7.86 -26.32
C GLU A 257 12.16 -8.57 -25.09
N ALA A 258 13.48 -8.81 -25.06
CA ALA A 258 14.17 -9.36 -23.89
C ALA A 258 14.00 -8.47 -22.66
N GLU A 259 14.10 -7.15 -22.80
CA GLU A 259 13.87 -6.20 -21.71
C GLU A 259 12.41 -6.24 -21.21
N GLY A 260 11.45 -6.40 -22.12
CA GLY A 260 10.03 -6.59 -21.77
C GLY A 260 9.79 -7.82 -20.88
N LEU A 261 10.38 -8.97 -21.24
CA LEU A 261 10.33 -10.19 -20.44
C LEU A 261 11.15 -10.09 -19.14
N PHE A 262 12.24 -9.33 -19.15
CA PHE A 262 13.06 -9.15 -17.97
C PHE A 262 12.33 -8.33 -16.90
N LYS A 263 11.57 -7.30 -17.29
CA LYS A 263 10.80 -6.42 -16.39
C LYS A 263 9.68 -7.13 -15.62
N ILE A 264 9.19 -8.28 -16.12
CA ILE A 264 8.14 -9.05 -15.43
C ILE A 264 8.70 -10.00 -14.36
N LEU A 265 10.02 -10.20 -14.33
CA LEU A 265 10.66 -11.05 -13.32
C LEU A 265 10.68 -10.35 -11.95
N PRO A 266 10.62 -11.13 -10.86
CA PRO A 266 10.81 -10.59 -9.53
C PRO A 266 12.20 -9.92 -9.44
N GLN A 267 12.23 -8.72 -8.86
CA GLN A 267 13.45 -7.92 -8.73
C GLN A 267 14.34 -8.43 -7.60
N LYS A 268 15.66 -8.25 -7.74
CA LYS A 268 16.65 -8.70 -6.76
C LYS A 268 16.34 -8.13 -5.38
N PHE A 269 16.09 -8.99 -4.40
CA PHE A 269 16.00 -8.59 -2.99
C PHE A 269 17.43 -8.42 -2.46
N ASN A 270 18.04 -7.27 -2.73
CA ASN A 270 19.42 -6.98 -2.34
C ASN A 270 19.43 -6.21 -1.02
N ILE A 271 19.40 -6.91 0.11
CA ILE A 271 19.79 -6.30 1.39
C ILE A 271 21.29 -6.51 1.54
N GLU A 272 22.05 -5.42 1.42
CA GLU A 272 23.49 -5.43 1.61
C GLU A 272 23.84 -5.09 3.06
N VAL A 273 24.61 -5.97 3.71
CA VAL A 273 25.14 -5.69 5.05
C VAL A 273 26.52 -5.08 4.86
N ARG A 274 26.67 -3.81 5.21
CA ARG A 274 27.93 -3.06 5.15
C ARG A 274 28.45 -2.76 6.56
N PRO A 275 29.77 -2.83 6.81
CA PRO A 275 30.34 -2.34 8.07
C PRO A 275 30.04 -0.84 8.25
N LEU A 276 29.70 -0.42 9.47
CA LEU A 276 29.42 1.00 9.77
C LEU A 276 30.56 1.92 9.34
N SER A 277 31.82 1.47 9.46
CA SER A 277 33.01 2.22 9.03
C SER A 277 33.00 2.58 7.55
N GLU A 278 32.51 1.67 6.70
CA GLU A 278 32.41 1.87 5.25
C GLU A 278 31.29 2.88 4.93
N VAL A 279 30.14 2.71 5.58
CA VAL A 279 29.01 3.64 5.46
C VAL A 279 29.42 5.06 5.86
N VAL A 280 30.13 5.21 6.98
CA VAL A 280 30.59 6.52 7.48
C VAL A 280 31.66 7.13 6.57
N ALA A 281 32.59 6.33 6.03
CA ALA A 281 33.64 6.83 5.14
C ALA A 281 33.09 7.44 3.84
N GLU A 282 31.96 6.91 3.35
CA GLU A 282 31.28 7.39 2.14
C GLU A 282 30.14 8.37 2.43
N ALA A 283 29.74 8.53 3.69
CA ALA A 283 28.63 9.38 4.07
C ALA A 283 28.95 10.86 3.79
N ARG A 284 28.02 11.54 3.13
CA ARG A 284 28.06 13.00 3.00
C ARG A 284 27.36 13.65 4.20
N PRO A 285 27.76 14.87 4.61
CA PRO A 285 26.99 15.68 5.54
C PRO A 285 25.55 15.88 5.04
N ILE A 286 24.65 16.24 5.94
CA ILE A 286 23.26 16.52 5.57
C ILE A 286 23.25 17.78 4.71
N ASP A 287 22.93 17.63 3.43
CA ASP A 287 22.77 18.73 2.48
C ASP A 287 21.41 19.42 2.69
N TRP A 288 21.37 20.75 2.56
CA TRP A 288 20.16 21.55 2.73
C TRP A 288 19.79 22.32 1.45
N ILE A 289 18.49 22.49 1.19
CA ILE A 289 17.96 23.52 0.28
C ILE A 289 17.89 24.85 1.02
N ILE A 290 17.36 24.82 2.24
CA ILE A 290 17.35 25.93 3.20
C ILE A 290 17.82 25.36 4.55
N GLU A 291 18.95 25.86 5.03
CA GLU A 291 19.61 25.43 6.27
C GLU A 291 18.61 25.37 7.45
N GLY A 292 18.51 24.22 8.10
CA GLY A 292 17.66 24.03 9.28
C GLY A 292 16.16 23.90 9.01
N LEU A 293 15.66 24.13 7.80
CA LEU A 293 14.23 24.02 7.49
C LEU A 293 13.87 23.01 6.40
N ILE A 294 14.64 22.96 5.31
CA ILE A 294 14.32 22.14 4.13
C ILE A 294 15.59 21.38 3.71
N PRO A 295 15.70 20.08 3.97
CA PRO A 295 16.84 19.26 3.56
C PRO A 295 16.82 19.07 2.05
N LYS A 296 17.93 18.64 1.45
CA LYS A 296 18.02 18.36 0.02
C LYS A 296 17.14 17.18 -0.42
N TYR A 297 17.03 16.18 0.44
CA TYR A 297 16.11 15.07 0.32
C TYR A 297 15.58 14.70 1.69
N GLY A 298 14.36 14.17 1.74
CA GLY A 298 13.64 13.88 2.97
C GLY A 298 12.19 14.36 2.91
N PHE A 299 11.49 14.19 4.02
CA PHE A 299 10.07 14.46 4.14
C PHE A 299 9.78 15.49 5.23
N VAL A 300 9.26 16.65 4.82
CA VAL A 300 8.91 17.78 5.69
C VAL A 300 7.39 17.93 5.74
N ILE A 301 6.84 18.19 6.93
CA ILE A 301 5.43 18.56 7.07
C ILE A 301 5.32 20.04 7.41
N LEU A 302 4.48 20.78 6.68
CA LEU A 302 4.04 22.13 7.04
C LEU A 302 2.61 22.07 7.58
N ALA A 303 2.48 22.08 8.91
CA ALA A 303 1.21 21.99 9.62
C ALA A 303 0.69 23.36 10.08
N GLY A 304 -0.63 23.50 10.20
CA GLY A 304 -1.24 24.75 10.68
C GLY A 304 -2.76 24.79 10.50
N LYS A 305 -3.44 25.66 11.26
CA LYS A 305 -4.90 25.82 11.17
C LYS A 305 -5.34 26.24 9.75
N ALA A 306 -6.60 25.97 9.41
CA ALA A 306 -7.18 26.48 8.16
C ALA A 306 -7.08 28.02 8.13
N GLY A 307 -6.75 28.59 6.96
CA GLY A 307 -6.63 30.04 6.78
C GLY A 307 -5.39 30.72 7.39
N VAL A 308 -4.46 29.98 8.01
CA VAL A 308 -3.27 30.58 8.64
C VAL A 308 -2.21 31.07 7.65
N GLY A 309 -2.31 30.69 6.37
CA GLY A 309 -1.40 31.12 5.30
C GLY A 309 -0.43 30.06 4.78
N LYS A 310 -0.63 28.76 5.07
CA LYS A 310 0.25 27.68 4.62
C LYS A 310 0.50 27.68 3.10
N SER A 311 -0.57 27.76 2.31
CA SER A 311 -0.45 27.77 0.85
C SER A 311 0.19 29.04 0.28
N PHE A 312 0.14 30.16 1.01
CA PHE A 312 0.90 31.36 0.66
C PHE A 312 2.39 31.17 0.96
N LEU A 313 2.70 30.64 2.15
CA LEU A 313 4.07 30.37 2.57
C LEU A 313 4.74 29.30 1.70
N SER A 314 4.02 28.26 1.31
CA SER A 314 4.55 27.19 0.45
C SER A 314 4.77 27.67 -0.99
N LEU A 315 3.90 28.51 -1.55
CA LEU A 315 4.13 29.11 -2.86
C LEU A 315 5.30 30.10 -2.84
N HIS A 316 5.45 30.86 -1.76
CA HIS A 316 6.63 31.72 -1.56
C HIS A 316 7.91 30.88 -1.44
N LEU A 317 7.88 29.78 -0.69
CA LEU A 317 8.99 28.82 -0.62
C LEU A 317 9.34 28.27 -2.01
N ALA A 318 8.35 27.84 -2.79
CA ALA A 318 8.55 27.35 -4.16
C ALA A 318 9.26 28.38 -5.02
N HIS A 319 8.81 29.64 -4.97
CA HIS A 319 9.44 30.74 -5.70
C HIS A 319 10.88 31.00 -5.26
N CYS A 320 11.17 31.04 -3.96
CA CYS A 320 12.53 31.20 -3.46
C CYS A 320 13.45 30.04 -3.89
N VAL A 321 12.96 28.80 -3.89
CA VAL A 321 13.77 27.64 -4.31
C VAL A 321 14.01 27.63 -5.82
N ALA A 322 12.99 27.95 -6.62
CA ALA A 322 13.11 28.00 -8.08
C ALA A 322 14.02 29.15 -8.54
N SER A 323 13.76 30.37 -8.05
CA SER A 323 14.52 31.56 -8.46
C SER A 323 15.84 31.77 -7.70
N GLY A 324 16.06 31.02 -6.62
CA GLY A 324 17.13 31.29 -5.65
C GLY A 324 16.83 32.48 -4.74
N GLY A 325 17.85 32.97 -4.03
CA GLY A 325 17.75 34.11 -3.13
C GLY A 325 17.58 33.70 -1.68
N SER A 326 16.56 34.23 -0.99
CA SER A 326 16.36 33.99 0.44
C SER A 326 14.90 33.80 0.80
N PHE A 327 14.62 32.73 1.54
CA PHE A 327 13.34 32.48 2.19
C PHE A 327 13.18 33.36 3.43
N LEU A 328 12.00 33.95 3.61
CA LEU A 328 11.69 34.90 4.69
C LEU A 328 12.60 36.14 4.74
N GLY A 329 13.41 36.37 3.70
CA GLY A 329 14.41 37.45 3.62
C GLY A 329 15.63 37.28 4.53
N VAL A 330 15.73 36.19 5.30
CA VAL A 330 16.82 35.95 6.26
C VAL A 330 17.48 34.57 6.12
N LEU A 331 16.87 33.64 5.40
CA LEU A 331 17.40 32.29 5.19
C LEU A 331 17.83 32.12 3.73
N PRO A 332 19.12 32.08 3.39
CA PRO A 332 19.56 31.91 2.02
C PRO A 332 19.17 30.52 1.49
N VAL A 333 18.83 30.46 0.20
CA VAL A 333 18.61 29.20 -0.52
C VAL A 333 19.98 28.68 -0.95
N ALA A 334 20.46 27.64 -0.28
CA ALA A 334 21.79 27.06 -0.52
C ALA A 334 21.86 26.35 -1.88
N VAL A 335 20.76 25.74 -2.31
CA VAL A 335 20.64 25.04 -3.60
C VAL A 335 19.29 25.37 -4.23
N SER A 336 19.31 26.08 -5.36
CA SER A 336 18.12 26.35 -6.17
C SER A 336 17.80 25.20 -7.13
N GLY A 337 16.56 25.17 -7.63
CA GLY A 337 16.17 24.23 -8.68
C GLY A 337 14.67 24.07 -8.85
N LYS A 338 14.29 23.21 -9.80
CA LYS A 338 12.90 23.02 -10.22
C LYS A 338 12.00 22.55 -9.08
N VAL A 339 10.81 23.12 -8.99
CA VAL A 339 9.80 22.82 -7.97
C VAL A 339 8.54 22.29 -8.63
N LEU A 340 7.95 21.24 -8.05
CA LEU A 340 6.65 20.71 -8.46
C LEU A 340 5.62 20.92 -7.35
N LEU A 341 4.51 21.57 -7.65
CA LEU A 341 3.36 21.64 -6.77
C LEU A 341 2.27 20.66 -7.22
N ILE A 342 1.72 19.90 -6.29
CA ILE A 342 0.59 18.99 -6.54
C ILE A 342 -0.54 19.41 -5.62
N ASP A 343 -1.61 19.92 -6.22
CA ASP A 343 -2.73 20.56 -5.52
C ASP A 343 -4.08 20.05 -6.04
N ASN A 344 -4.85 19.42 -5.14
CA ASN A 344 -6.22 18.96 -5.42
C ASN A 344 -7.30 19.84 -4.75
N GLU A 345 -6.91 20.93 -4.09
CA GLU A 345 -7.79 21.82 -3.34
C GLU A 345 -8.10 23.12 -4.10
N ASN A 346 -7.09 23.74 -4.72
CA ASN A 346 -7.22 25.07 -5.32
C ASN A 346 -7.46 24.99 -6.84
N TYR A 347 -8.23 25.95 -7.38
CA TYR A 347 -8.39 26.16 -8.82
C TYR A 347 -7.26 27.06 -9.36
N PRO A 348 -6.91 27.00 -10.66
CA PRO A 348 -5.84 27.82 -11.25
C PRO A 348 -5.99 29.34 -11.00
N GLY A 349 -7.22 29.86 -10.91
CA GLY A 349 -7.48 31.27 -10.60
C GLY A 349 -6.94 31.72 -9.24
N ILE A 350 -6.85 30.81 -8.26
CA ILE A 350 -6.27 31.11 -6.93
C ILE A 350 -4.76 31.32 -7.04
N TYR A 351 -4.07 30.53 -7.86
CA TYR A 351 -2.64 30.73 -8.12
C TYR A 351 -2.38 32.07 -8.76
N LYS A 352 -3.19 32.47 -9.76
CA LYS A 352 -3.10 33.81 -10.37
C LYS A 352 -3.19 34.91 -9.32
N GLN A 353 -4.19 34.87 -8.45
CA GLN A 353 -4.36 35.85 -7.37
C GLN A 353 -3.15 35.87 -6.41
N ARG A 354 -2.62 34.70 -6.02
CA ARG A 354 -1.47 34.60 -5.10
C ARG A 354 -0.19 35.12 -5.74
N VAL A 355 0.06 34.77 -7.01
CA VAL A 355 1.21 35.25 -7.80
C VAL A 355 1.17 36.76 -7.95
N GLU A 356 0.02 37.33 -8.29
CA GLU A 356 -0.17 38.78 -8.40
C GLU A 356 0.03 39.47 -7.04
N ALA A 357 -0.56 38.94 -5.96
CA ALA A 357 -0.42 39.51 -4.63
C ALA A 357 1.03 39.50 -4.14
N LEU A 358 1.77 38.41 -4.36
CA LEU A 358 3.17 38.27 -3.95
C LEU A 358 4.16 38.89 -4.97
N LYS A 359 3.67 39.33 -6.15
CA LYS A 359 4.47 39.75 -7.32
C LYS A 359 5.60 38.77 -7.61
N LEU A 360 5.28 37.47 -7.70
CA LEU A 360 6.25 36.41 -7.95
C LEU A 360 6.74 36.46 -9.40
N ASN A 361 8.05 36.58 -9.58
CA ASN A 361 8.73 36.54 -10.87
C ASN A 361 10.23 36.27 -10.65
N PRO A 362 10.93 35.48 -11.50
CA PRO A 362 10.37 34.60 -12.53
C PRO A 362 9.48 33.49 -11.93
N LEU A 363 8.61 32.92 -12.76
CA LEU A 363 7.82 31.71 -12.43
C LEU A 363 8.37 30.46 -13.13
N ASP A 364 9.40 30.63 -13.97
CA ASP A 364 10.14 29.54 -14.57
C ASP A 364 10.61 28.56 -13.49
N ASP A 365 10.69 27.28 -13.84
CA ASP A 365 11.06 26.19 -12.94
C ASP A 365 10.09 25.91 -11.79
N ILE A 366 8.85 26.43 -11.85
CA ILE A 366 7.74 26.05 -10.96
C ILE A 366 6.64 25.38 -11.78
N ASP A 367 6.59 24.05 -11.73
CA ASP A 367 5.52 23.26 -12.35
C ASP A 367 4.38 23.00 -11.37
N VAL A 368 3.17 22.82 -11.89
CA VAL A 368 1.97 22.57 -11.07
C VAL A 368 1.08 21.50 -11.69
N VAL A 369 0.59 20.58 -10.86
CA VAL A 369 -0.52 19.68 -11.14
C VAL A 369 -1.72 20.17 -10.33
N VAL A 370 -2.77 20.61 -11.01
CA VAL A 370 -3.96 21.19 -10.37
C VAL A 370 -5.19 20.38 -10.76
N MET A 371 -5.90 19.82 -9.77
CA MET A 371 -7.18 19.12 -9.96
C MET A 371 -7.16 17.88 -10.87
N GLU A 372 -6.02 17.19 -10.96
CA GLU A 372 -5.87 15.99 -11.82
C GLU A 372 -6.13 14.67 -11.06
N ASN A 373 -6.92 14.70 -9.98
CA ASN A 373 -7.25 13.53 -9.14
C ASN A 373 -6.01 12.73 -8.68
N PHE A 374 -4.90 13.41 -8.43
CA PHE A 374 -3.66 12.76 -7.97
C PHE A 374 -3.82 12.23 -6.54
N SER A 375 -3.41 10.98 -6.27
CA SER A 375 -3.53 10.37 -4.94
C SER A 375 -2.25 9.64 -4.52
N LEU A 376 -1.72 9.99 -3.35
CA LEU A 376 -0.50 9.42 -2.75
C LEU A 376 -0.65 7.96 -2.32
N ASP A 377 -1.88 7.46 -2.24
CA ASP A 377 -2.22 6.08 -1.87
C ASP A 377 -2.70 5.24 -3.07
N HIS A 378 -2.37 5.66 -4.30
CA HIS A 378 -2.65 4.94 -5.53
C HIS A 378 -1.37 4.66 -6.34
N ASP A 379 -1.09 3.38 -6.62
CA ASP A 379 0.14 2.96 -7.30
C ASP A 379 0.35 3.64 -8.66
N ARG A 380 -0.72 3.81 -9.44
CA ARG A 380 -0.66 4.55 -10.72
C ARG A 380 -0.09 5.97 -10.57
N CYS A 381 -0.52 6.73 -9.56
CA CYS A 381 -0.07 8.10 -9.34
C CYS A 381 1.38 8.13 -8.84
N LEU A 382 1.77 7.20 -7.97
CA LEU A 382 3.15 7.09 -7.49
C LEU A 382 4.11 6.66 -8.61
N ASN A 383 3.72 5.70 -9.45
CA ASN A 383 4.51 5.30 -10.62
C ASN A 383 4.66 6.47 -11.62
N TRP A 384 3.61 7.27 -11.82
CA TRP A 384 3.68 8.48 -12.63
C TRP A 384 4.63 9.51 -11.99
N LEU A 385 4.55 9.73 -10.67
CA LEU A 385 5.42 10.64 -9.95
C LEU A 385 6.89 10.22 -10.11
N GLU A 386 7.22 8.96 -9.87
CA GLU A 386 8.58 8.42 -10.07
C GLU A 386 9.09 8.65 -11.51
N GLY A 387 8.24 8.43 -12.53
CA GLY A 387 8.57 8.72 -13.93
C GLY A 387 8.88 10.20 -14.16
N VAL A 388 8.02 11.09 -13.68
CA VAL A 388 8.18 12.54 -13.79
C VAL A 388 9.44 13.03 -13.06
N LEU A 389 9.74 12.49 -11.88
CA LEU A 389 10.95 12.79 -11.12
C LEU A 389 12.22 12.29 -11.84
N GLY A 390 12.15 11.14 -12.51
CA GLY A 390 13.24 10.61 -13.34
C GLY A 390 13.55 11.47 -14.57
N GLU A 391 12.54 12.08 -15.17
CA GLU A 391 12.67 12.91 -16.38
C GLU A 391 13.06 14.36 -16.08
N ASN A 392 12.50 14.96 -15.03
CA ASN A 392 12.51 16.42 -14.85
C ASN A 392 13.35 16.94 -13.66
N ARG A 393 14.04 16.07 -12.92
CA ARG A 393 14.99 16.41 -11.82
C ARG A 393 14.53 17.55 -10.90
N TYR A 394 13.36 17.41 -10.30
CA TYR A 394 12.86 18.36 -9.29
C TYR A 394 13.68 18.31 -8.01
N ARG A 395 13.86 19.47 -7.37
CA ARG A 395 14.49 19.60 -6.05
C ARG A 395 13.50 19.60 -4.91
N LEU A 396 12.35 20.20 -5.13
CA LEU A 396 11.30 20.33 -4.13
C LEU A 396 9.96 19.93 -4.72
N ILE A 397 9.22 19.08 -4.01
CA ILE A 397 7.86 18.71 -4.36
C ILE A 397 6.96 19.13 -3.20
N ILE A 398 5.93 19.91 -3.48
CA ILE A 398 4.97 20.40 -2.49
C ILE A 398 3.61 19.74 -2.73
N PHE A 399 3.08 19.10 -1.69
CA PHE A 399 1.79 18.42 -1.69
C PHE A 399 0.78 19.24 -0.88
N ASP A 400 -0.20 19.87 -1.54
CA ASP A 400 -1.24 20.71 -0.91
C ASP A 400 -2.64 20.11 -1.12
N ALA A 401 -3.31 19.55 -0.12
CA ALA A 401 -2.86 19.14 1.21
C ALA A 401 -3.13 17.63 1.40
N TRP A 402 -2.52 17.04 2.43
CA TRP A 402 -2.66 15.61 2.76
C TRP A 402 -4.09 15.07 2.61
N THR A 403 -5.07 15.77 3.17
CA THR A 403 -6.48 15.35 3.22
C THR A 403 -7.12 15.19 1.85
N ASN A 404 -6.63 15.88 0.81
CA ASN A 404 -7.15 15.83 -0.55
C ASN A 404 -6.27 14.99 -1.49
N LEU A 405 -5.16 14.46 -0.97
CA LEU A 405 -4.18 13.67 -1.69
C LEU A 405 -4.17 12.20 -1.23
N VAL A 406 -5.08 11.80 -0.35
CA VAL A 406 -5.34 10.39 0.00
C VAL A 406 -6.83 10.10 -0.09
N SER A 407 -7.19 8.93 -0.63
CA SER A 407 -8.59 8.56 -0.90
C SER A 407 -8.99 7.21 -0.28
N LYS A 408 -8.04 6.29 -0.13
CA LYS A 408 -8.21 4.95 0.45
C LYS A 408 -7.65 4.83 1.85
N THR A 409 -6.84 5.81 2.27
CA THR A 409 -6.15 5.82 3.56
C THR A 409 -7.04 6.40 4.65
N ASP A 410 -7.29 5.65 5.71
CA ASP A 410 -7.81 6.22 6.95
C ASP A 410 -6.66 6.95 7.67
N GLU A 411 -6.72 8.29 7.64
CA GLU A 411 -5.74 9.18 8.27
C GLU A 411 -5.53 8.88 9.78
N ASN A 412 -6.52 8.29 10.47
CA ASN A 412 -6.41 7.96 11.89
C ASN A 412 -5.74 6.60 12.14
N LYS A 413 -5.65 5.75 11.12
CA LYS A 413 -5.10 4.40 11.23
C LYS A 413 -3.61 4.39 10.93
N ALA A 414 -2.81 4.21 11.98
CA ALA A 414 -1.35 4.23 11.93
C ALA A 414 -0.74 3.37 10.81
N THR A 415 -1.26 2.15 10.61
CA THR A 415 -0.74 1.23 9.57
C THR A 415 -0.95 1.74 8.16
N ASP A 416 -2.06 2.44 7.91
CA ASP A 416 -2.43 2.88 6.57
C ASP A 416 -1.60 4.13 6.21
N VAL A 417 -1.47 5.07 7.15
CA VAL A 417 -0.58 6.23 7.03
C VAL A 417 0.89 5.80 6.83
N SER A 418 1.38 4.86 7.66
CA SER A 418 2.78 4.38 7.57
C SER A 418 3.12 3.81 6.20
N ARG A 419 2.18 3.10 5.56
CA ARG A 419 2.36 2.53 4.22
C ARG A 419 2.58 3.61 3.15
N VAL A 420 1.86 4.73 3.24
CA VAL A 420 2.02 5.84 2.29
C VAL A 420 3.34 6.56 2.54
N LEU A 421 3.61 6.94 3.80
CA LEU A 421 4.80 7.74 4.14
C LEU A 421 6.11 6.99 3.89
N SER A 422 6.18 5.70 4.19
CA SER A 422 7.39 4.89 3.92
C SER A 422 7.74 4.85 2.43
N ARG A 423 6.74 4.78 1.55
CA ARG A 423 6.93 4.86 0.11
C ARG A 423 7.40 6.24 -0.33
N LEU A 424 6.76 7.30 0.17
CA LEU A 424 7.15 8.67 -0.17
C LEU A 424 8.58 8.99 0.27
N ARG A 425 8.97 8.56 1.47
CA ARG A 425 10.37 8.69 1.93
C ARG A 425 11.31 7.97 0.97
N LYS A 426 11.02 6.70 0.64
CA LYS A 426 11.84 5.94 -0.32
C LYS A 426 11.99 6.67 -1.67
N ILE A 427 10.90 7.17 -2.25
CA ILE A 427 10.93 7.93 -3.51
C ILE A 427 11.80 9.19 -3.37
N SER A 428 11.64 9.94 -2.28
CA SER A 428 12.43 11.14 -2.00
C SER A 428 13.94 10.86 -1.95
N TYR A 429 14.36 9.78 -1.30
CA TYR A 429 15.77 9.35 -1.26
C TYR A 429 16.25 8.84 -2.63
N ASP A 430 15.48 7.98 -3.29
CA ASP A 430 15.86 7.37 -4.57
C ASP A 430 16.00 8.43 -5.70
N HIS A 431 15.27 9.55 -5.61
CA HIS A 431 15.30 10.64 -6.58
C HIS A 431 16.04 11.91 -6.10
N GLU A 432 16.70 11.87 -4.94
CA GLU A 432 17.46 12.99 -4.36
C GLU A 432 16.69 14.34 -4.33
N CYS A 433 15.44 14.31 -3.88
CA CYS A 433 14.56 15.48 -3.82
C CYS A 433 13.82 15.57 -2.48
N CYS A 434 13.41 16.77 -2.07
CA CYS A 434 12.68 16.99 -0.82
C CYS A 434 11.17 17.07 -1.06
N PHE A 435 10.40 16.44 -0.18
CA PHE A 435 8.94 16.52 -0.17
C PHE A 435 8.46 17.40 0.98
N VAL A 436 7.58 18.36 0.69
CA VAL A 436 6.87 19.17 1.69
C VAL A 436 5.38 18.86 1.62
N LEU A 437 4.85 18.25 2.67
CA LEU A 437 3.43 17.93 2.79
C LEU A 437 2.72 18.99 3.63
N ILE A 438 1.73 19.66 3.05
CA ILE A 438 0.86 20.58 3.78
C ILE A 438 -0.19 19.78 4.53
N HIS A 439 -0.34 20.12 5.82
CA HIS A 439 -1.27 19.43 6.70
C HIS A 439 -2.06 20.37 7.61
N HIS A 440 -3.26 19.94 7.99
CA HIS A 440 -4.13 20.68 8.88
C HIS A 440 -3.94 20.25 10.34
N LEU A 441 -4.16 21.18 11.27
CA LEU A 441 -4.33 20.85 12.68
C LEU A 441 -5.77 20.40 12.98
N ARG A 442 -5.95 19.65 14.06
CA ARG A 442 -7.28 19.28 14.58
C ARG A 442 -8.06 20.53 14.97
N LYS A 443 -9.37 20.55 14.69
CA LYS A 443 -10.25 21.62 15.15
C LYS A 443 -10.50 21.44 16.66
N ASN A 444 -10.17 22.47 17.44
CA ASN A 444 -10.42 22.57 18.88
C ASN A 444 -9.90 21.39 19.72
N LEU A 445 -8.61 21.42 20.03
CA LEU A 445 -8.10 20.81 21.25
C LEU A 445 -8.07 21.90 22.33
N PRO A 446 -9.01 21.92 23.29
CA PRO A 446 -8.88 22.79 24.45
C PRO A 446 -7.63 22.47 25.31
N PHE A 447 -6.95 21.34 25.05
CA PHE A 447 -5.79 20.84 25.79
C PHE A 447 -4.83 20.04 24.88
N ALA A 448 -4.10 20.70 23.97
CA ALA A 448 -2.91 20.08 23.37
C ALA A 448 -1.71 20.30 24.31
N VAL A 449 -1.05 19.22 24.72
CA VAL A 449 0.07 19.23 25.67
C VAL A 449 1.36 19.63 24.96
N GLU A 450 1.57 19.05 23.78
CA GLU A 450 2.66 19.38 22.88
C GLU A 450 2.11 19.87 21.55
N ALA A 451 2.85 20.78 20.91
CA ALA A 451 2.49 21.31 19.59
C ALA A 451 2.35 20.21 18.51
N LYS A 452 2.97 19.05 18.73
CA LYS A 452 2.85 17.83 17.91
C LYS A 452 1.47 17.19 17.98
N ASP A 453 0.79 17.26 19.13
CA ASP A 453 -0.53 16.67 19.35
C ASP A 453 -1.66 17.45 18.65
N GLU A 454 -1.39 18.70 18.26
CA GLU A 454 -2.32 19.52 17.51
C GLU A 454 -2.48 19.03 16.06
N ILE A 455 -1.53 18.23 15.55
CA ILE A 455 -1.56 17.75 14.16
C ILE A 455 -2.71 16.76 13.96
N ARG A 456 -3.46 16.95 12.87
CA ARG A 456 -4.59 16.08 12.53
C ARG A 456 -4.11 14.70 12.13
N GLY A 457 -4.90 13.68 12.44
CA GLY A 457 -4.59 12.31 12.03
C GLY A 457 -3.67 11.55 12.97
N SER A 458 -3.13 10.45 12.49
CA SER A 458 -2.23 9.58 13.24
C SER A 458 -0.94 10.30 13.64
N SER A 459 -0.45 10.06 14.86
CA SER A 459 0.87 10.52 15.32
C SER A 459 2.02 10.02 14.43
N VAL A 460 1.78 8.97 13.63
CA VAL A 460 2.69 8.48 12.59
C VAL A 460 3.12 9.58 11.61
N LEU A 461 2.23 10.53 11.24
CA LEU A 461 2.60 11.64 10.36
C LEU A 461 3.78 12.43 10.92
N VAL A 462 3.69 12.78 12.21
CA VAL A 462 4.74 13.50 12.93
C VAL A 462 5.96 12.61 13.11
N ASN A 463 5.78 11.34 13.48
CA ASN A 463 6.87 10.43 13.80
C ASN A 463 7.71 9.99 12.59
N GLU A 464 7.11 9.90 11.41
CA GLU A 464 7.81 9.52 10.19
C GLU A 464 8.52 10.71 9.55
N ALA A 465 7.95 11.91 9.62
CA ALA A 465 8.55 13.10 9.03
C ALA A 465 9.96 13.39 9.56
N ASP A 466 10.84 13.86 8.68
CA ASP A 466 12.19 14.24 9.06
C ASP A 466 12.19 15.61 9.74
N ILE A 467 11.32 16.51 9.28
CA ILE A 467 11.10 17.83 9.88
C ILE A 467 9.59 18.13 9.93
N VAL A 468 9.14 18.76 11.02
CA VAL A 468 7.76 19.24 11.13
C VAL A 468 7.76 20.72 11.51
N LEU A 469 7.24 21.53 10.59
CA LEU A 469 7.06 22.96 10.73
C LEU A 469 5.61 23.27 11.09
N LEU A 470 5.40 24.08 12.12
CA LEU A 470 4.10 24.50 12.60
C LEU A 470 3.92 26.00 12.37
N LEU A 471 2.92 26.36 11.56
CA LEU A 471 2.52 27.74 11.31
C LEU A 471 1.29 28.10 12.14
N GLN A 472 1.42 29.09 13.03
CA GLN A 472 0.37 29.57 13.93
C GLN A 472 0.18 31.08 13.80
N SER A 473 -1.03 31.58 14.04
CA SER A 473 -1.28 33.02 14.17
C SER A 473 -0.81 33.52 15.54
N PHE A 474 -0.15 34.68 15.58
CA PHE A 474 0.25 35.35 16.82
C PHE A 474 0.10 36.87 16.69
N LYS A 475 -0.93 37.43 17.35
CA LYS A 475 -1.32 38.84 17.20
C LYS A 475 -1.48 39.19 15.71
N ASP A 476 -0.78 40.22 15.23
CA ASP A 476 -0.76 40.68 13.83
C ASP A 476 0.30 39.96 12.97
N SER A 477 1.02 39.00 13.54
CA SER A 477 2.08 38.20 12.91
C SER A 477 1.70 36.71 12.86
N LYS A 478 2.59 35.88 12.31
CA LYS A 478 2.55 34.42 12.37
C LYS A 478 3.83 33.90 13.02
N ILE A 479 3.77 32.73 13.65
CA ILE A 479 4.95 32.01 14.14
C ILE A 479 5.12 30.75 13.30
N LEU A 480 6.30 30.57 12.72
CA LEU A 480 6.74 29.32 12.12
C LEU A 480 7.73 28.66 13.07
N LYS A 481 7.33 27.54 13.66
CA LYS A 481 8.15 26.81 14.63
C LYS A 481 8.48 25.43 14.09
N THR A 482 9.74 25.04 14.19
CA THR A 482 10.14 23.64 14.07
C THR A 482 9.74 22.92 15.34
N ILE A 483 8.78 21.99 15.24
CA ILE A 483 8.34 21.19 16.39
C ILE A 483 8.95 19.80 16.37
N LYS A 484 9.61 19.41 15.28
CA LYS A 484 10.41 18.19 15.17
C LYS A 484 11.49 18.40 14.13
N GLN A 485 12.70 17.94 14.44
CA GLN A 485 13.88 18.02 13.58
C GLN A 485 14.72 16.75 13.77
N ARG A 486 15.10 16.05 12.70
CA ARG A 486 16.03 14.90 12.77
C ARG A 486 17.51 15.29 12.62
N TYR A 487 17.78 16.44 12.04
CA TYR A 487 19.08 16.78 11.44
C TYR A 487 19.84 17.90 12.17
N GLY A 488 19.23 18.55 13.16
CA GLY A 488 19.80 19.72 13.82
C GLY A 488 18.91 20.25 14.93
N GLU A 489 19.01 21.55 15.21
CA GLU A 489 18.25 22.23 16.26
C GLU A 489 16.88 22.73 15.77
N GLU A 490 15.94 22.90 16.70
CA GLU A 490 14.63 23.49 16.43
C GLU A 490 14.76 25.01 16.25
N GLN A 491 14.23 25.52 15.14
CA GLN A 491 14.22 26.95 14.84
C GLN A 491 12.81 27.54 14.94
N THR A 492 12.71 28.80 15.40
CA THR A 492 11.45 29.56 15.46
C THR A 492 11.61 30.92 14.79
N PHE A 493 10.64 31.28 13.96
CA PHE A 493 10.59 32.55 13.24
C PHE A 493 9.27 33.26 13.49
N GLU A 494 9.34 34.55 13.82
CA GLU A 494 8.19 35.45 13.72
C GLU A 494 8.11 35.95 12.28
N ILE A 495 6.99 35.67 11.61
CA ILE A 495 6.72 35.98 10.20
C ILE A 495 5.67 37.07 10.12
N GLN A 496 5.95 38.09 9.31
CA GLN A 496 5.02 39.17 9.02
C GLN A 496 4.63 39.14 7.54
N PHE A 497 3.34 39.36 7.30
CA PHE A 497 2.75 39.53 5.97
C PHE A 497 2.52 41.02 5.78
N GLU A 498 3.49 41.71 5.20
CA GLU A 498 3.46 43.16 5.02
C GLU A 498 2.97 43.52 3.62
N LYS A 499 2.04 44.46 3.50
CA LYS A 499 1.67 45.04 2.20
C LYS A 499 2.53 46.28 1.96
N SER A 500 3.37 46.25 0.93
CA SER A 500 4.23 47.37 0.51
C SER A 500 4.14 47.51 -1.02
N ASP A 501 3.78 48.70 -1.50
CA ASP A 501 3.70 49.03 -2.94
C ASP A 501 2.95 47.98 -3.77
N GLU A 502 1.74 47.61 -3.31
CA GLU A 502 0.88 46.57 -3.89
C GLU A 502 1.47 45.14 -3.90
N LYS A 503 2.63 44.93 -3.29
CA LYS A 503 3.27 43.63 -3.08
C LYS A 503 3.02 43.17 -1.65
N LEU A 504 2.64 41.91 -1.50
CA LEU A 504 2.65 41.20 -0.22
C LEU A 504 4.05 40.63 -0.01
N LEU A 505 4.76 41.13 1.01
CA LEU A 505 6.07 40.64 1.42
C LEU A 505 5.89 39.68 2.60
N ILE A 506 6.57 38.54 2.54
CA ILE A 506 6.67 37.59 3.65
C ILE A 506 8.09 37.69 4.19
N LYS A 507 8.24 38.33 5.36
CA LYS A 507 9.53 38.46 6.04
C LYS A 507 9.49 37.72 7.36
N GLY A 508 10.62 37.16 7.76
CA GLY A 508 10.78 36.51 9.04
C GLY A 508 11.99 37.03 9.78
N LYS A 509 11.95 36.94 11.11
CA LYS A 509 13.13 37.12 11.97
C LYS A 509 13.22 35.94 12.93
N PRO A 510 14.43 35.41 13.19
CA PRO A 510 14.60 34.37 14.19
C PRO A 510 14.23 34.92 15.57
N VAL A 511 13.59 34.09 16.38
CA VAL A 511 13.16 34.45 17.73
C VAL A 511 13.31 33.28 18.69
N VAL A 512 13.46 33.57 19.99
CA VAL A 512 13.49 32.55 21.04
C VAL A 512 12.05 32.18 21.41
N PHE A 513 11.76 30.88 21.55
CA PHE A 513 10.40 30.40 21.78
C PHE A 513 9.76 30.95 23.07
N GLU A 514 10.56 31.19 24.10
CA GLU A 514 10.13 31.76 25.40
C GLU A 514 9.44 33.12 25.24
N ASP A 515 9.79 33.89 24.21
CA ASP A 515 9.20 35.20 23.92
C ASP A 515 7.71 35.10 23.54
N PHE A 516 7.25 33.93 23.09
CA PHE A 516 5.93 33.72 22.48
C PHE A 516 5.01 32.78 23.28
N GLN A 517 5.48 32.19 24.38
CA GLN A 517 4.62 31.40 25.25
C GLN A 517 3.50 32.27 25.85
N SER A 518 2.27 31.74 25.88
CA SER A 518 1.16 32.43 26.55
C SER A 518 1.47 32.62 28.05
N GLU A 519 0.96 33.69 28.67
CA GLU A 519 1.12 33.91 30.11
C GLU A 519 0.66 32.70 30.95
N VAL A 520 -0.28 31.91 30.45
CA VAL A 520 -0.78 30.70 31.12
C VAL A 520 0.27 29.59 31.14
N VAL A 521 1.09 29.44 30.08
CA VAL A 521 2.15 28.44 30.01
C VAL A 521 3.34 28.87 30.87
N LYS A 522 3.74 30.15 30.79
CA LYS A 522 4.75 30.73 31.70
C LYS A 522 4.35 30.58 33.17
N ALA A 523 3.08 30.81 33.48
CA ALA A 523 2.54 30.60 34.80
C ALA A 523 2.57 29.12 35.23
N LEU A 524 2.31 28.17 34.32
CA LEU A 524 2.38 26.75 34.62
C LEU A 524 3.81 26.29 34.94
N GLU A 525 4.79 26.74 34.17
CA GLU A 525 6.21 26.47 34.42
C GLU A 525 6.64 27.04 35.77
N ALA A 526 6.32 28.31 36.05
CA ALA A 526 6.61 28.94 37.33
C ALA A 526 5.91 28.25 38.53
N ILE A 527 4.69 27.72 38.35
CA ILE A 527 4.02 26.91 39.38
C ILE A 527 4.79 25.61 39.63
N ALA A 528 5.22 24.91 38.58
CA ALA A 528 5.95 23.65 38.71
C ALA A 528 7.28 23.86 39.43
N GLU A 529 8.05 24.88 39.04
CA GLU A 529 9.31 25.27 39.68
C GLU A 529 9.11 25.65 41.15
N TYR A 530 8.06 26.42 41.47
CA TYR A 530 7.75 26.78 42.85
C TYR A 530 7.45 25.55 43.72
N ILE A 531 6.65 24.60 43.21
CA ILE A 531 6.32 23.37 43.94
C ILE A 531 7.58 22.50 44.12
N GLU A 532 8.43 22.40 43.09
CA GLU A 532 9.70 21.66 43.18
C GLU A 532 10.63 22.29 44.22
N ALA A 533 10.83 23.60 44.18
CA ALA A 533 11.67 24.33 45.12
C ALA A 533 11.15 24.26 46.56
N LYS A 534 9.83 24.25 46.76
CA LYS A 534 9.19 24.08 48.07
C LYS A 534 9.39 22.67 48.65
N GLY A 535 9.59 21.66 47.80
CA GLY A 535 9.72 20.25 48.19
C GLY A 535 8.46 19.64 48.81
N ASN A 536 7.33 20.34 48.80
CA ASN A 536 6.05 19.92 49.37
C ASN A 536 4.88 20.49 48.55
N PRO A 537 3.66 19.93 48.65
CA PRO A 537 2.50 20.48 47.96
C PRO A 537 2.25 21.96 48.26
N ALA A 538 1.88 22.72 47.23
CA ALA A 538 1.53 24.13 47.32
C ALA A 538 0.02 24.34 47.30
N THR A 539 -0.48 25.25 48.12
CA THR A 539 -1.86 25.69 48.08
C THR A 539 -2.05 26.74 47.00
N ARG A 540 -3.26 26.84 46.44
CA ARG A 540 -3.60 27.89 45.47
C ARG A 540 -3.30 29.30 46.00
N ARG A 541 -3.51 29.52 47.30
CA ARG A 541 -3.26 30.80 47.94
C ARG A 541 -1.77 31.16 47.92
N GLU A 542 -0.91 30.22 48.31
CA GLU A 542 0.54 30.42 48.27
C GLU A 542 1.04 30.73 46.85
N LEU A 543 0.50 30.04 45.83
CA LEU A 543 0.87 30.30 44.44
C LEU A 543 0.45 31.70 43.97
N ILE A 544 -0.72 32.19 44.41
CA ILE A 544 -1.19 33.55 44.10
C ILE A 544 -0.33 34.61 44.79
N GLU A 545 0.08 34.34 46.04
CA GLU A 545 0.90 35.29 46.82
C GLU A 545 2.38 35.31 46.36
N SER A 546 2.88 34.21 45.79
CA SER A 546 4.31 34.04 45.50
C SER A 546 4.71 34.21 44.03
N LEU A 547 3.75 34.11 43.10
CA LEU A 547 4.06 34.14 41.67
C LEU A 547 3.57 35.43 40.99
N PRO A 548 4.34 36.00 40.04
CA PRO A 548 4.05 37.28 39.41
C PRO A 548 3.02 37.17 38.27
N PHE A 549 1.91 36.45 38.50
CA PHE A 549 0.86 36.25 37.51
C PHE A 549 -0.53 36.59 38.07
N PRO A 550 -1.45 37.16 37.27
CA PRO A 550 -2.81 37.40 37.71
C PRO A 550 -3.49 36.12 38.18
N GLU A 551 -4.33 36.18 39.22
CA GLU A 551 -5.02 35.00 39.77
C GLU A 551 -5.79 34.22 38.70
N GLY A 552 -6.44 34.93 37.76
CA GLY A 552 -7.13 34.31 36.65
C GLY A 552 -6.21 33.47 35.74
N THR A 553 -4.98 33.92 35.53
CA THR A 553 -3.95 33.21 34.74
C THR A 553 -3.42 32.00 35.51
N LEU A 554 -3.11 32.13 36.80
CA LEU A 554 -2.69 31.01 37.65
C LEU A 554 -3.76 29.93 37.75
N LYS A 555 -5.04 30.31 37.86
CA LYS A 555 -6.16 29.34 37.88
C LYS A 555 -6.25 28.55 36.58
N ARG A 556 -6.10 29.23 35.42
CA ARG A 556 -6.07 28.57 34.11
C ARG A 556 -4.85 27.66 33.98
N ALA A 557 -3.68 28.10 34.45
CA ALA A 557 -2.44 27.35 34.44
C ALA A 557 -2.53 26.09 35.30
N LEU A 558 -3.08 26.18 36.52
CA LEU A 558 -3.33 25.03 37.39
C LEU A 558 -4.30 24.02 36.77
N ASN A 559 -5.41 24.49 36.19
CA ASN A 559 -6.35 23.61 35.50
C ASN A 559 -5.71 22.91 34.31
N LEU A 560 -4.89 23.65 33.54
CA LEU A 560 -4.10 23.10 32.45
C LEU A 560 -3.14 22.03 33.00
N GLY A 561 -2.25 22.38 33.93
CA GLY A 561 -1.27 21.47 34.53
C GLY A 561 -1.86 20.17 35.11
N VAL A 562 -3.04 20.25 35.73
CA VAL A 562 -3.77 19.06 36.21
C VAL A 562 -4.27 18.19 35.08
N ASN A 563 -4.87 18.78 34.05
CA ASN A 563 -5.32 18.04 32.88
C ASN A 563 -4.15 17.41 32.10
N LEU A 564 -3.00 18.09 32.07
CA LEU A 564 -1.77 17.60 31.44
C LEU A 564 -1.03 16.55 32.30
N GLY A 565 -1.48 16.30 33.54
CA GLY A 565 -0.76 15.44 34.48
C GLY A 565 0.62 15.95 34.88
N ARG A 566 0.96 17.22 34.60
CA ARG A 566 2.20 17.88 35.04
C ARG A 566 2.12 18.38 36.48
N ILE A 567 0.90 18.53 36.99
CA ILE A 567 0.58 18.88 38.37
C ILE A 567 -0.53 17.92 38.81
N VAL A 568 -0.49 17.44 40.05
CA VAL A 568 -1.54 16.60 40.63
C VAL A 568 -2.26 17.39 41.72
N ARG A 569 -3.59 17.32 41.73
CA ARG A 569 -4.40 17.90 42.80
C ARG A 569 -4.53 16.89 43.95
N THR A 570 -3.79 17.11 45.03
CA THR A 570 -3.78 16.21 46.20
C THR A 570 -4.87 16.54 47.22
N GLY A 571 -5.50 17.72 47.12
CA GLY A 571 -6.59 18.14 47.99
C GLY A 571 -7.35 19.35 47.44
N ARG A 572 -8.36 19.83 48.16
CA ARG A 572 -9.14 21.00 47.72
C ARG A 572 -8.27 22.26 47.69
N GLY A 573 -7.75 22.58 46.50
CA GLY A 573 -6.89 23.74 46.27
C GLY A 573 -5.42 23.49 46.66
N ILE A 574 -5.00 22.23 46.76
CA ILE A 574 -3.64 21.80 47.06
C ILE A 574 -3.11 21.04 45.85
N TYR A 575 -1.90 21.39 45.41
CA TYR A 575 -1.28 20.93 44.18
C TYR A 575 0.14 20.45 44.46
N ALA A 576 0.54 19.34 43.83
CA ALA A 576 1.87 18.74 43.95
C ALA A 576 2.40 18.38 42.56
N LEU A 577 3.71 18.12 42.44
CA LEU A 577 4.24 17.49 41.24
C LEU A 577 3.92 15.98 41.24
N PRO A 578 3.77 15.34 40.07
CA PRO A 578 3.66 13.90 39.96
C PRO A 578 4.89 13.22 40.56
N ALA A 579 4.72 12.04 41.17
CA ALA A 579 5.85 11.26 41.64
C ALA A 579 6.77 10.89 40.45
N LYS A 580 8.08 11.18 40.55
CA LYS A 580 9.07 10.75 39.56
C LYS A 580 9.14 9.21 39.59
N LEU A 581 9.07 8.57 38.43
CA LEU A 581 9.10 7.09 38.25
C LEU A 581 10.38 6.41 38.81
N GLU A 582 11.41 7.19 39.17
CA GLU A 582 12.66 6.71 39.76
C GLU A 582 12.51 6.14 41.18
N GLN A 583 11.34 6.29 41.84
CA GLN A 583 11.07 5.66 43.14
C GLN A 583 10.45 4.26 43.05
N PHE A 584 10.27 3.71 41.84
CA PHE A 584 9.70 2.38 41.61
C PHE A 584 10.60 1.44 40.78
N VAL A 585 11.88 1.78 40.58
CA VAL A 585 12.88 0.94 39.88
C VAL A 585 13.97 0.50 40.84
#